data_AF-A0A2V5NDN9-F1
#
_entry.id   AF-A0A2V5NDN9-F1
#
_cell.length_a   1.000
_cell.length_b   1.000
_cell.length_c   1.000
_cell.angle_alpha   90.00
_cell.angle_beta   90.00
_cell.angle_gamma   90.00
#
_symmetry.space_group_name_H-M   'P 1'
#
loop_
_entity.id
_entity.type
_entity.pdbx_description
1 polymer ?
#
loop_
_entity_poly.entity_id
_entity_poly.type
_entity_poly.pdbx_seq_one_letter_code
_entity_poly.pdbx_strand_id
1 'polypeptide(L)'
;MKTTTSALPILIRHESEAPKERSTCGWRHLLISRQDKDASIAAWAHAVDIDGAREHYHKRSTELYYVLDGEFRQGWFTAPKAA
;
A
#
# COMPACT_ATOMS: atom_id res chain seq x y z
N MET A 1 -11.08 1.36 -38.78
CA MET A 1 -10.46 2.08 -37.65
C MET A 1 -9.51 1.10 -36.96
N LYS A 2 -8.20 1.40 -36.92
CA LYS A 2 -7.23 0.55 -36.23
C LYS A 2 -7.28 0.87 -34.75
N THR A 3 -7.78 -0.05 -33.93
CA THR A 3 -7.65 0.01 -32.47
C THR A 3 -6.20 -0.29 -32.14
N THR A 4 -5.42 0.76 -31.87
CA THR A 4 -4.10 0.60 -31.26
C THR A 4 -4.36 0.21 -29.80
N THR A 5 -4.20 -1.08 -29.49
CA THR A 5 -4.12 -1.52 -28.09
C THR A 5 -2.89 -0.85 -27.50
N SER A 6 -3.09 0.26 -26.77
CA SER A 6 -2.05 0.80 -25.90
C SER A 6 -1.74 -0.29 -24.90
N ALA A 7 -0.53 -0.85 -24.95
CA ALA A 7 -0.05 -1.70 -23.87
C ALA A 7 -0.20 -0.91 -22.57
N LEU A 8 -0.87 -1.48 -21.56
CA LEU A 8 -0.95 -0.84 -20.27
C LEU A 8 0.48 -0.66 -19.74
N PRO A 9 0.81 0.51 -19.16
CA PRO A 9 2.14 0.73 -18.61
C PRO A 9 2.42 -0.32 -17.54
N ILE A 10 3.50 -1.09 -17.71
CA ILE A 10 3.98 -2.03 -16.71
C ILE A 10 4.84 -1.24 -15.72
N LEU A 11 4.38 -1.14 -14.48
CA LEU A 11 5.13 -0.52 -13.39
C LEU A 11 5.75 -1.61 -12.50
N ILE A 12 7.07 -1.62 -12.42
CA ILE A 12 7.84 -2.53 -11.56
C ILE A 12 8.85 -1.70 -10.78
N ARG A 13 8.91 -1.90 -9.46
CA ARG A 13 9.94 -1.32 -8.60
C ARG A 13 10.45 -2.37 -7.64
N HIS A 14 11.77 -2.41 -7.48
CA HIS A 14 12.39 -3.12 -6.37
C HIS A 14 12.30 -2.30 -5.09
N GLU A 15 12.23 -2.97 -3.94
CA GLU A 15 12.15 -2.31 -2.63
C GLU A 15 13.31 -1.32 -2.43
N SER A 16 14.53 -1.69 -2.81
CA SER A 16 15.73 -0.86 -2.69
C SER A 16 15.72 0.43 -3.53
N GLU A 17 14.84 0.51 -4.53
CA GLU A 17 14.73 1.63 -5.46
C GLU A 17 13.47 2.46 -5.21
N ALA A 18 12.54 1.95 -4.39
CA ALA A 18 11.29 2.61 -4.13
C ALA A 18 11.48 3.82 -3.20
N PRO A 19 10.76 4.93 -3.43
CA PRO A 19 10.73 6.03 -2.47
C PRO A 19 10.30 5.52 -1.09
N LYS A 20 10.97 5.97 -0.04
CA LYS A 20 10.69 5.54 1.34
C LYS A 20 10.09 6.69 2.14
N GLU A 21 9.02 6.43 2.88
CA GLU A 21 8.38 7.42 3.75
C GLU A 21 8.00 6.85 5.11
N ARG A 22 7.94 7.74 6.11
CA ARG A 22 7.49 7.36 7.45
C ARG A 22 5.96 7.25 7.50
N SER A 23 5.47 6.28 8.26
CA SER A 23 4.04 6.00 8.46
C SER A 23 3.73 5.72 9.92
N THR A 24 2.45 5.54 10.23
CA THR A 24 1.98 5.14 11.56
C THR A 24 2.44 3.75 11.97
N CYS A 25 2.77 2.88 11.01
CA CYS A 25 3.19 1.49 11.24
C CYS A 25 4.71 1.27 11.21
N GLY A 26 5.49 2.28 10.83
CA GLY A 26 6.92 2.11 10.57
C GLY A 26 7.33 2.83 9.29
N TRP A 27 8.19 2.21 8.48
CA TRP A 27 8.63 2.77 7.21
C TRP A 27 7.97 2.05 6.03
N ARG A 28 7.49 2.81 5.05
CA ARG A 28 6.87 2.27 3.83
C ARG A 28 7.77 2.54 2.63
N HIS A 29 8.03 1.49 1.87
CA HIS A 29 8.62 1.57 0.54
C HIS A 29 7.49 1.61 -0.49
N LEU A 30 7.44 2.69 -1.27
CA LEU A 30 6.33 3.02 -2.14
C LEU A 30 6.41 2.30 -3.50
N LEU A 31 6.17 0.98 -3.51
CA LEU A 31 6.26 0.16 -4.73
C LEU A 31 5.27 0.63 -5.79
N ILE A 32 3.98 0.73 -5.43
CA ILE A 32 2.92 1.36 -6.23
C ILE A 32 2.13 2.26 -5.28
N SER A 33 2.08 3.56 -5.54
CA SER A 33 1.47 4.50 -4.60
C SER A 33 0.76 5.67 -5.29
N ARG A 34 0.29 6.63 -4.49
CA ARG A 34 -0.53 7.75 -4.95
C ARG A 34 0.18 8.61 -6.01
N GLN A 35 1.51 8.62 -5.99
CA GLN A 35 2.35 9.28 -6.99
C GLN A 35 2.14 8.68 -8.39
N ASP A 36 1.69 7.43 -8.49
CA ASP A 36 1.46 6.70 -9.74
C ASP A 36 0.05 6.88 -10.30
N LYS A 37 -0.68 7.91 -9.84
CA LYS A 37 -2.06 8.22 -10.26
C LYS A 37 -2.23 8.30 -11.79
N ASP A 38 -1.21 8.74 -12.51
CA ASP A 38 -1.27 8.92 -13.96
C ASP A 38 -1.19 7.59 -14.73
N ALA A 39 -0.78 6.49 -14.05
CA ALA A 39 -0.73 5.14 -14.60
C ALA A 39 -2.05 4.35 -14.44
N SER A 40 -3.14 5.00 -14.02
CA SER A 40 -4.46 4.36 -13.84
C SER A 40 -4.43 3.13 -12.94
N ILE A 41 -3.70 3.22 -11.82
CA ILE A 41 -3.57 2.14 -10.83
C ILE A 41 -4.90 1.87 -10.13
N ALA A 42 -5.23 0.58 -9.94
CA ALA A 42 -6.43 0.15 -9.21
C ALA A 42 -6.20 -0.03 -7.71
N ALA A 43 -4.95 -0.21 -7.29
CA ALA A 43 -4.56 -0.47 -5.91
C ALA A 43 -3.17 0.11 -5.63
N TRP A 44 -2.85 0.24 -4.34
CA TRP A 44 -1.52 0.59 -3.86
C TRP A 44 -0.84 -0.66 -3.29
N ALA A 45 0.47 -0.72 -3.43
CA ALA A 45 1.29 -1.79 -2.89
C ALA A 45 2.52 -1.18 -2.21
N HIS A 46 2.71 -1.50 -0.94
CA HIS A 46 3.84 -1.04 -0.13
C HIS A 46 4.52 -2.23 0.53
N ALA A 47 5.85 -2.27 0.49
CA ALA A 47 6.61 -3.08 1.45
C ALA A 47 6.79 -2.23 2.72
N VAL A 48 6.58 -2.83 3.89
CA VAL A 48 6.56 -2.08 5.14
C VAL A 48 7.48 -2.73 6.16
N ASP A 49 8.49 -1.97 6.58
CA ASP A 49 9.27 -2.29 7.77
C ASP A 49 8.44 -1.86 8.98
N ILE A 50 7.75 -2.84 9.59
CA ILE A 50 6.86 -2.57 10.72
C ILE A 50 7.70 -2.42 11.99
N ASP A 51 7.60 -1.24 12.61
CA ASP A 51 8.23 -0.93 13.88
C ASP A 51 7.44 0.15 14.61
N GLY A 52 7.10 -0.13 15.87
CA GLY A 52 6.36 0.79 16.74
C GLY A 52 4.97 1.18 16.21
N ALA A 53 4.26 0.26 15.56
CA ALA A 53 2.93 0.54 15.00
C ALA A 53 1.96 1.03 16.08
N ARG A 54 1.30 2.16 15.83
CA ARG A 54 0.30 2.75 16.72
C ARG A 54 -1.11 2.44 16.21
N GLU A 55 -2.08 2.43 17.13
CA GLU A 55 -3.49 2.32 16.77
C GLU A 55 -3.88 3.43 15.79
N HIS A 56 -4.54 3.04 14.70
CA HIS A 56 -5.09 3.95 13.70
C HIS A 56 -6.21 3.26 12.94
N TYR A 57 -6.93 4.04 12.13
CA TYR A 57 -8.06 3.57 11.35
C TYR A 57 -7.98 4.09 9.92
N HIS A 58 -8.64 3.37 9.02
CA HIS A 58 -8.82 3.77 7.63
C HIS A 58 -10.31 4.04 7.37
N LYS A 59 -10.61 5.19 6.75
CA LYS A 59 -12.01 5.55 6.42
C LYS A 59 -12.58 4.69 5.30
N ARG A 60 -11.73 4.33 4.34
CA ARG A 60 -12.04 3.48 3.17
C ARG A 60 -10.74 2.82 2.69
N SER A 61 -10.46 1.62 3.15
CA SER A 61 -9.51 0.71 2.51
C SER A 61 -9.88 -0.73 2.84
N THR A 62 -9.70 -1.60 1.86
CA THR A 62 -9.49 -3.02 2.11
C THR A 62 -7.99 -3.23 2.06
N GLU A 63 -7.43 -3.79 3.11
CA GLU A 63 -5.99 -4.02 3.22
C GLU A 63 -5.71 -5.51 3.21
N LEU A 64 -4.68 -5.87 2.44
CA LEU A 64 -4.15 -7.24 2.36
C LEU A 64 -2.71 -7.17 2.84
N TYR A 65 -2.39 -7.99 3.83
CA TYR A 65 -1.05 -8.09 4.37
C TYR A 65 -0.47 -9.45 3.99
N TYR A 66 0.79 -9.44 3.54
CA TYR A 66 1.59 -10.63 3.34
C TYR A 66 2.91 -10.44 4.07
N VAL A 67 3.26 -11.38 4.94
CA VAL A 67 4.48 -11.29 5.77
C VAL A 67 5.66 -11.75 4.93
N LEU A 68 6.58 -10.83 4.63
CA LEU A 68 7.80 -11.11 3.88
C LEU A 68 8.92 -11.67 4.76
N ASP A 69 9.00 -11.19 5.99
CA ASP A 69 9.99 -11.62 6.98
C ASP A 69 9.43 -11.45 8.41
N GLY A 70 9.87 -12.31 9.32
CA GLY A 70 9.47 -12.31 10.74
C GLY A 70 8.03 -12.76 11.01
N GLU A 71 7.45 -12.23 12.08
CA GLU A 71 6.09 -12.52 12.52
C GLU A 71 5.26 -11.23 12.55
N PHE A 72 4.00 -11.31 12.12
CA PHE A 72 3.07 -10.20 12.14
C PHE A 72 1.81 -10.56 12.92
N ARG A 73 1.45 -9.71 13.88
CA ARG A 73 0.21 -9.82 14.64
C ARG A 73 -0.55 -8.49 14.59
N GLN A 74 -1.80 -8.55 14.17
CA GLN A 74 -2.68 -7.40 14.09
C GLN A 74 -3.95 -7.64 14.90
N GLY A 75 -4.35 -6.65 15.70
CA GLY A 75 -5.63 -6.59 16.37
C GLY A 75 -6.53 -5.58 15.67
N TRP A 76 -7.83 -5.88 15.60
CA TRP A 76 -8.83 -5.00 15.02
C TRP A 76 -9.93 -4.76 16.04
N PHE A 77 -10.39 -3.51 16.12
CA PHE A 77 -11.56 -3.15 16.90
C PHE A 77 -12.57 -2.50 15.96
N THR A 78 -13.82 -2.96 16.00
CA THR A 78 -14.91 -2.28 15.31
C THR A 78 -15.48 -1.24 16.26
N ALA A 79 -15.18 0.04 16.02
CA ALA A 79 -15.89 1.11 16.71
C ALA A 79 -17.34 1.14 16.19
N PRO A 80 -18.36 1.18 17.06
CA PRO A 80 -19.74 1.35 16.62
C PRO A 80 -19.85 2.66 15.83
N LYS A 81 -20.59 2.61 14.72
CA LYS A 81 -20.87 3.81 13.92
C LYS A 81 -21.56 4.83 14.83
N ALA A 82 -20.97 6.00 15.01
CA ALA A 82 -21.61 7.07 15.77
C ALA A 82 -22.98 7.35 15.13
N ALA A 83 -24.03 7.27 15.95
CA ALA A 83 -25.42 7.49 15.55
C ALA A 83 -25.66 8.95 15.14
#